data_AF-A0A3D5KDB2-F1
#
_entry.id   AF-A0A3D5KDB2-F1
#
_cell.length_a   1.000
_cell.length_b   1.000
_cell.length_c   1.000
_cell.angle_alpha   90.00
_cell.angle_beta   90.00
_cell.angle_gamma   90.00
#
_symmetry.space_group_name_H-M   'P 1'
#
loop_
_entity.id
_entity.type
_entity.pdbx_description
1 polymer ?
#
loop_
_entity_poly.entity_id
_entity_poly.type
_entity_poly.pdbx_seq_one_letter_code
_entity_poly.pdbx_strand_id
1 'polypeptide(L)'
;MYCSFNEFITVINSLSNDIKIDLNYYILKNNFLENHFLFYDTLYDKYAKPIFFLCNLKDQDIFMLKHIHIYGFYGKYFSHNDFLQMELCLRLNENNTSLEVIKIHSGAKKRQGRGSLALEFLEDSIIPYLNNKLKSVTNGYKINCIYGISADLSDDTTRLDRAKFYYKNGFELINNHFYKYL
;
A
#
# COMPACT_ATOMS: atom_id res chain seq x y z
N MET A 1 7.88 -7.70 -5.70
CA MET A 1 8.21 -9.16 -5.66
C MET A 1 7.21 -9.92 -4.78
N TYR A 2 6.92 -11.18 -5.12
CA TYR A 2 6.06 -12.09 -4.35
C TYR A 2 6.91 -13.16 -3.67
N CYS A 3 6.59 -13.52 -2.42
CA CYS A 3 7.28 -14.59 -1.69
C CYS A 3 6.40 -15.26 -0.64
N SER A 4 6.74 -16.52 -0.32
CA SER A 4 6.29 -17.23 0.86
C SER A 4 6.93 -16.67 2.14
N PHE A 5 6.41 -17.03 3.31
CA PHE A 5 6.98 -16.60 4.59
C PHE A 5 8.45 -17.05 4.76
N ASN A 6 8.81 -18.28 4.35
CA ASN A 6 10.18 -18.77 4.48
C ASN A 6 11.18 -18.00 3.60
N GLU A 7 10.79 -17.71 2.35
CA GLU A 7 11.56 -16.85 1.46
C GLU A 7 11.66 -15.43 2.03
N PHE A 8 10.58 -14.91 2.61
CA PHE A 8 10.56 -13.60 3.25
C PHE A 8 11.53 -13.49 4.43
N ILE A 9 11.67 -14.52 5.27
CA ILE A 9 12.69 -14.55 6.33
C ILE A 9 14.11 -14.44 5.74
N THR A 10 14.35 -15.06 4.58
CA THR A 10 15.64 -14.95 3.89
C THR A 10 15.88 -13.53 3.39
N VAL A 11 14.85 -12.89 2.82
CA VAL A 11 14.88 -11.48 2.41
C VAL A 11 15.18 -10.56 3.60
N ILE A 12 14.49 -10.73 4.72
CA ILE A 12 14.71 -9.90 5.93
C ILE A 12 16.16 -9.98 6.40
N ASN A 13 16.78 -11.16 6.32
CA ASN A 13 18.15 -11.35 6.75
C ASN A 13 19.19 -10.65 5.88
N SER A 14 18.85 -10.26 4.64
CA SER A 14 19.72 -9.48 3.75
C SER A 14 19.54 -7.96 3.87
N LEU A 15 18.54 -7.49 4.61
CA LEU A 15 18.26 -6.06 4.80
C LEU A 15 19.22 -5.43 5.83
N SER A 16 19.36 -4.10 5.75
CA SER A 16 20.05 -3.30 6.77
C SER A 16 19.45 -3.53 8.16
N ASN A 17 20.28 -3.52 9.20
CA ASN A 17 19.87 -3.80 10.58
C ASN A 17 18.65 -3.00 11.05
N ASP A 18 18.56 -1.71 10.71
CA ASP A 18 17.47 -0.87 11.19
C ASP A 18 16.10 -1.30 10.61
N ILE A 19 16.02 -1.53 9.29
CA ILE A 19 14.79 -2.04 8.64
C ILE A 19 14.46 -3.45 9.12
N LYS A 20 15.47 -4.29 9.32
CA LYS A 20 15.31 -5.65 9.85
C LYS A 20 14.66 -5.64 11.24
N ILE A 21 15.06 -4.72 12.12
CA ILE A 21 14.47 -4.56 13.46
C ILE A 21 12.99 -4.17 13.35
N ASP A 22 12.66 -3.18 12.52
CA ASP A 22 11.28 -2.74 12.30
C ASP A 22 10.39 -3.91 11.83
N LEU A 23 10.88 -4.69 10.87
CA LEU A 23 10.17 -5.84 10.30
C LEU A 23 9.99 -6.98 11.32
N ASN A 24 11.04 -7.31 12.09
CA ASN A 24 10.94 -8.33 13.13
C ASN A 24 9.89 -7.97 14.17
N TYR A 25 9.84 -6.70 14.60
CA TYR A 25 8.81 -6.23 15.53
C TYR A 25 7.41 -6.36 14.93
N TYR A 26 7.24 -5.95 13.67
CA TYR A 26 5.97 -6.04 12.97
C TYR A 26 5.47 -7.49 12.81
N ILE A 27 6.37 -8.43 12.47
CA ILE A 27 6.08 -9.87 12.37
C ILE A 27 5.59 -10.42 13.71
N LEU A 28 6.33 -10.15 14.79
CA LEU A 28 6.00 -10.61 16.14
C LEU A 28 4.64 -10.08 16.60
N LYS A 29 4.37 -8.79 16.36
CA LYS A 29 3.11 -8.16 16.76
C LYS A 29 1.89 -8.70 16.02
N ASN A 30 2.05 -9.08 14.76
CA ASN A 30 0.93 -9.50 13.91
C ASN A 30 0.78 -11.02 13.79
N ASN A 31 1.55 -11.79 14.57
CA ASN A 31 1.55 -13.25 14.59
C ASN A 31 1.57 -13.83 13.16
N PHE A 32 2.59 -13.48 12.37
CA PHE A 32 2.72 -14.04 11.03
C PHE A 32 2.98 -15.55 11.11
N LEU A 33 2.20 -16.32 10.36
CA LEU A 33 2.29 -17.78 10.26
C LEU A 33 2.70 -18.19 8.84
N GLU A 34 2.98 -19.47 8.63
CA GLU A 34 3.48 -20.01 7.35
C GLU A 34 2.51 -19.80 6.16
N ASN A 35 1.21 -19.67 6.42
CA ASN A 35 0.14 -19.45 5.44
C ASN A 35 -0.07 -17.96 5.09
N HIS A 36 1.02 -17.22 4.93
CA HIS A 36 0.98 -15.80 4.60
C HIS A 36 1.66 -15.56 3.25
N PHE A 37 0.91 -14.99 2.31
CA PHE A 37 1.43 -14.50 1.04
C PHE A 37 1.85 -13.04 1.16
N LEU A 38 3.11 -12.78 0.78
CA LEU A 38 3.76 -11.50 1.00
C LEU A 38 4.20 -10.90 -0.34
N PHE A 39 3.77 -9.67 -0.56
CA PHE A 39 4.35 -8.80 -1.58
C PHE A 39 5.29 -7.85 -0.90
N TYR A 40 6.47 -7.68 -1.46
CA TYR A 40 7.41 -6.70 -0.98
C TYR A 40 8.16 -6.05 -2.12
N ASP A 41 8.68 -4.86 -1.86
CA ASP A 41 9.65 -4.22 -2.73
C ASP A 41 10.56 -3.31 -1.91
N THR A 42 11.73 -2.98 -2.43
CA THR A 42 12.62 -1.98 -1.83
C THR A 42 12.75 -0.80 -2.78
N LEU A 43 12.08 0.30 -2.44
CA LEU A 43 12.19 1.55 -3.17
C LEU A 43 13.03 2.55 -2.36
N TYR A 44 13.50 3.60 -3.02
CA TYR A 44 14.36 4.59 -2.38
C TYR A 44 13.66 5.94 -2.32
N ASP A 45 13.68 6.55 -1.14
CA ASP A 45 13.14 7.90 -0.97
C ASP A 45 13.98 8.95 -1.72
N LYS A 46 13.51 10.20 -1.75
CA LYS A 46 14.19 11.29 -2.46
C LYS A 46 15.61 11.61 -1.94
N TYR A 47 16.01 11.03 -0.79
CA TYR A 47 17.33 11.15 -0.20
C TYR A 47 18.13 9.83 -0.31
N ALA A 48 17.73 8.94 -1.22
CA ALA A 48 18.32 7.62 -1.42
C ALA A 48 18.27 6.71 -0.19
N LYS A 49 17.30 6.92 0.72
CA LYS A 49 17.12 6.01 1.85
C LYS A 49 16.19 4.86 1.46
N PRO A 50 16.58 3.61 1.75
CA PRO A 50 15.74 2.47 1.43
C PRO A 50 14.45 2.50 2.24
N ILE A 51 13.35 2.17 1.57
CA ILE A 51 12.05 1.90 2.14
C ILE A 51 11.65 0.49 1.69
N PHE A 52 11.51 -0.40 2.66
CA PHE A 52 11.01 -1.73 2.41
C PHE A 52 9.48 -1.70 2.50
N PHE A 53 8.81 -1.88 1.36
CA PHE A 53 7.37 -2.01 1.27
C PHE A 53 6.95 -3.45 1.50
N LEU A 54 5.84 -3.65 2.19
CA LEU A 54 5.27 -4.95 2.50
C LEU A 54 3.74 -4.88 2.43
N CYS A 55 3.14 -5.79 1.69
CA CYS A 55 1.72 -6.07 1.74
C CYS A 55 1.54 -7.55 2.08
N ASN A 56 0.78 -7.81 3.14
CA ASN A 56 0.40 -9.16 3.51
C ASN A 56 -1.09 -9.33 3.27
N LEU A 57 -1.45 -10.14 2.29
CA LEU A 57 -2.85 -10.45 2.02
C LEU A 57 -3.36 -11.56 2.94
N LYS A 58 -2.46 -12.32 3.59
CA LYS A 58 -2.70 -13.62 4.23
C LYS A 58 -3.41 -14.55 3.21
N ASP A 59 -3.71 -15.81 3.52
CA ASP A 59 -4.50 -16.66 2.61
C ASP A 59 -5.99 -16.20 2.49
N GLN A 60 -6.23 -14.90 2.41
CA GLN A 60 -7.58 -14.34 2.32
C GLN A 60 -8.13 -14.61 0.94
N ASP A 61 -9.35 -15.17 0.92
CA ASP A 61 -10.17 -15.23 -0.28
C ASP A 61 -10.37 -13.81 -0.81
N ILE A 62 -10.05 -13.60 -2.09
CA ILE A 62 -10.12 -12.30 -2.74
C ILE A 62 -11.53 -11.71 -2.74
N PHE A 63 -12.58 -12.56 -2.71
CA PHE A 63 -13.97 -12.10 -2.59
C PHE A 63 -14.32 -11.62 -1.18
N MET A 64 -13.56 -12.06 -0.18
CA MET A 64 -13.70 -11.64 1.21
C MET A 64 -12.68 -10.57 1.63
N LEU A 65 -11.78 -10.19 0.71
CA LEU A 65 -10.73 -9.21 0.93
C LEU A 65 -11.34 -7.80 1.05
N LYS A 66 -11.75 -7.43 2.26
CA LYS A 66 -12.36 -6.11 2.53
C LYS A 66 -11.31 -5.00 2.66
N HIS A 67 -10.21 -5.27 3.38
CA HIS A 67 -9.18 -4.29 3.66
C HIS A 67 -7.78 -4.85 3.35
N ILE A 68 -7.03 -4.11 2.54
CA ILE A 68 -5.64 -4.41 2.18
C ILE A 68 -4.75 -3.37 2.85
N HIS A 69 -3.65 -3.81 3.44
CA HIS A 69 -2.71 -2.92 4.09
C HIS A 69 -1.34 -3.00 3.42
N ILE A 70 -0.78 -1.83 3.11
CA ILE A 70 0.60 -1.66 2.65
C ILE A 70 1.37 -0.94 3.76
N TYR A 71 2.51 -1.51 4.11
CA TYR A 71 3.43 -0.99 5.12
C TYR A 71 4.75 -0.61 4.46
N GLY A 72 5.36 0.50 4.88
CA GLY A 72 6.68 0.92 4.42
C GLY A 72 7.63 1.17 5.60
N PHE A 73 8.71 0.40 5.67
CA PHE A 73 9.69 0.40 6.76
C PHE A 73 11.00 1.06 6.32
N TYR A 74 11.56 1.95 7.16
CA TYR A 74 12.76 2.73 6.82
C TYR A 74 13.71 2.94 8.02
N GLY A 75 13.65 2.03 9.01
CA GLY A 75 14.67 1.88 10.04
C GLY A 75 14.57 2.87 11.20
N LYS A 76 13.36 3.15 11.69
CA LYS A 76 13.13 4.15 12.77
C LYS A 76 11.98 3.79 13.71
N TYR A 77 11.60 2.52 13.86
CA TYR A 77 10.41 2.18 14.64
C TYR A 77 10.61 2.45 16.14
N PHE A 78 10.08 3.58 16.62
CA PHE A 78 9.88 3.84 18.04
C PHE A 78 8.38 3.76 18.42
N SER A 79 7.48 3.93 17.44
CA SER A 79 6.04 3.97 17.61
C SER A 79 5.29 3.65 16.30
N HIS A 80 3.96 3.57 16.38
CA HIS A 80 3.10 3.37 15.20
C HIS A 80 3.13 4.53 14.20
N ASN A 81 3.70 5.67 14.56
CA ASN A 81 3.87 6.83 13.67
C ASN A 81 5.20 6.81 12.90
N ASP A 82 6.01 5.76 13.06
CA ASP A 82 7.36 5.74 12.50
C ASP A 82 7.51 4.88 11.25
N PHE A 83 6.43 4.31 10.74
CA PHE A 83 6.38 3.63 9.45
C PHE A 83 5.29 4.23 8.56
N LEU A 84 5.37 3.97 7.26
CA LEU A 84 4.29 4.28 6.35
C LEU A 84 3.20 3.22 6.46
N GLN A 85 1.95 3.64 6.62
CA GLN A 85 0.78 2.78 6.52
C GLN A 85 -0.17 3.31 5.46
N MET A 86 -0.53 2.48 4.50
CA MET A 86 -1.62 2.71 3.57
C MET A 86 -2.68 1.65 3.78
N GLU A 87 -3.92 2.08 3.93
CA GLU A 87 -5.10 1.22 4.03
C GLU A 87 -5.95 1.40 2.78
N LEU A 88 -6.32 0.27 2.19
CA LEU A 88 -7.08 0.18 0.97
C LEU A 88 -8.33 -0.67 1.21
N CYS A 89 -9.42 -0.38 0.51
CA CYS A 89 -10.58 -1.26 0.41
C CYS A 89 -10.82 -1.68 -1.03
N LEU A 90 -10.90 -2.99 -1.27
CA LEU A 90 -11.24 -3.54 -2.57
C LEU A 90 -12.76 -3.55 -2.73
N ARG A 91 -13.25 -2.85 -3.76
CA ARG A 91 -14.66 -2.81 -4.11
C ARG A 91 -14.86 -3.65 -5.37
N LEU A 92 -15.53 -4.79 -5.22
CA LEU A 92 -15.89 -5.68 -6.33
C LEU A 92 -17.32 -5.36 -6.79
N ASN A 93 -17.47 -4.92 -8.03
CA ASN A 93 -18.72 -4.74 -8.74
C ASN A 93 -18.49 -5.10 -10.21
N GLU A 94 -19.42 -5.85 -10.82
CA GLU A 94 -19.26 -6.44 -12.16
C GLU A 94 -18.85 -5.41 -13.20
N ASN A 95 -19.32 -4.17 -13.02
CA ASN A 95 -19.05 -3.06 -13.93
C ASN A 95 -18.00 -2.07 -13.40
N ASN A 96 -17.65 -2.12 -12.11
CA ASN A 96 -16.85 -1.09 -11.43
C ASN A 96 -15.99 -1.70 -10.31
N THR A 97 -14.99 -2.50 -10.67
CA THR A 97 -13.97 -2.95 -9.71
C THR A 97 -12.95 -1.84 -9.45
N SER A 98 -12.81 -1.44 -8.19
CA SER A 98 -11.96 -0.31 -7.81
C SER A 98 -11.24 -0.55 -6.48
N LEU A 99 -10.13 0.15 -6.28
CA LEU A 99 -9.44 0.23 -5.00
C LEU A 99 -9.66 1.61 -4.38
N GLU A 100 -10.27 1.62 -3.20
CA GLU A 100 -10.45 2.81 -2.39
C GLU A 100 -9.21 3.00 -1.50
N VAL A 101 -8.56 4.16 -1.58
CA VAL A 101 -7.54 4.59 -0.62
C VAL A 101 -8.25 5.21 0.58
N ILE A 102 -8.42 4.42 1.63
CA ILE A 102 -9.03 4.86 2.89
C ILE A 102 -8.09 5.81 3.61
N LYS A 103 -6.80 5.45 3.69
CA LYS A 103 -5.82 6.19 4.48
C LYS A 103 -4.42 6.05 3.90
N ILE A 104 -3.66 7.15 3.96
CA ILE A 104 -2.21 7.16 3.82
C ILE A 104 -1.61 7.92 5.00
N HIS A 105 -0.91 7.20 5.87
CA HIS A 105 -0.08 7.75 6.94
C HIS A 105 1.38 7.60 6.55
N SER A 106 2.08 8.71 6.27
CA SER A 106 3.48 8.70 5.80
C SER A 106 4.53 8.73 6.91
N GLY A 107 4.10 8.52 8.15
CA GLY A 107 4.89 8.64 9.37
C GLY A 107 5.20 10.09 9.79
N ALA A 108 6.02 10.26 10.82
CA ALA A 108 6.32 11.55 11.44
C ALA A 108 6.99 12.57 10.48
N LYS A 109 7.84 12.10 9.56
CA LYS A 109 8.53 12.96 8.58
C LYS A 109 7.77 13.01 7.25
N LYS A 110 7.00 14.08 7.06
CA LYS A 110 6.28 14.35 5.80
C LYS A 110 7.22 14.83 4.68
N ARG A 111 6.70 14.86 3.44
CA ARG A 111 7.37 15.38 2.23
C ARG A 111 8.65 14.63 1.82
N GLN A 112 8.73 13.34 2.14
CA GLN A 112 9.83 12.45 1.77
C GLN A 112 9.56 11.65 0.47
N GLY A 113 8.37 11.78 -0.13
CA GLY A 113 7.96 10.99 -1.30
C GLY A 113 7.37 9.61 -0.99
N ARG A 114 7.41 9.18 0.27
CA ARG A 114 6.95 7.85 0.73
C ARG A 114 5.53 7.50 0.29
N GLY A 115 4.59 8.45 0.37
CA GLY A 115 3.21 8.22 -0.07
C GLY A 115 3.09 7.98 -1.58
N SER A 116 3.94 8.64 -2.38
CA SER A 116 4.01 8.41 -3.84
C SER A 116 4.60 7.03 -4.14
N LEU A 117 5.68 6.67 -3.45
CA LEU A 117 6.29 5.35 -3.58
C LEU A 117 5.34 4.21 -3.15
N ALA A 118 4.46 4.46 -2.18
CA ALA A 118 3.44 3.50 -1.79
C ALA A 118 2.38 3.30 -2.89
N LEU A 119 2.02 4.37 -3.62
CA LEU A 119 1.13 4.29 -4.77
C LEU A 119 1.80 3.56 -5.95
N GLU A 120 3.08 3.84 -6.19
CA GLU A 120 3.90 3.12 -7.17
C GLU A 120 3.95 1.62 -6.86
N PHE A 121 4.25 1.24 -5.62
CA PHE A 121 4.24 -0.17 -5.20
C PHE A 121 2.84 -0.81 -5.35
N LEU A 122 1.77 -0.08 -5.06
CA LEU A 122 0.39 -0.53 -5.27
C LEU A 122 0.12 -0.82 -6.76
N GLU A 123 0.48 0.12 -7.63
CA GLU A 123 0.26 0.06 -9.08
C GLU A 123 1.10 -1.00 -9.77
N ASP A 124 2.37 -1.12 -9.40
CA ASP A 124 3.33 -1.99 -10.11
C ASP A 124 3.33 -3.42 -9.59
N SER A 125 2.99 -3.64 -8.31
CA SER A 125 3.05 -4.97 -7.70
C SER A 125 1.69 -5.52 -7.31
N ILE A 126 0.88 -4.76 -6.57
CA ILE A 126 -0.33 -5.29 -5.93
C ILE A 126 -1.48 -5.41 -6.93
N ILE A 127 -1.77 -4.35 -7.69
CA ILE A 127 -2.87 -4.33 -8.66
C ILE A 127 -2.72 -5.42 -9.74
N PRO A 128 -1.54 -5.62 -10.37
CA PRO A 128 -1.36 -6.67 -11.36
C PRO A 128 -1.65 -8.07 -10.79
N TYR A 129 -1.24 -8.32 -9.55
CA TYR A 129 -1.56 -9.57 -8.86
C TYR A 129 -3.06 -9.74 -8.61
N LEU A 130 -3.71 -8.72 -8.03
CA LEU A 130 -5.15 -8.76 -7.76
C LEU A 130 -5.94 -8.99 -9.05
N ASN A 131 -5.58 -8.29 -10.13
CA ASN A 131 -6.20 -8.47 -11.44
C ASN A 131 -6.01 -9.89 -12.01
N ASN A 132 -4.82 -10.49 -11.83
CA ASN A 132 -4.59 -11.86 -12.25
C ASN A 132 -5.47 -12.85 -11.45
N LYS A 133 -5.57 -12.66 -10.14
CA LYS A 133 -6.44 -13.47 -9.28
C LYS A 133 -7.92 -13.30 -9.62
N LEU A 134 -8.38 -12.06 -9.81
CA LEU A 134 -9.75 -11.77 -10.23
C LEU A 134 -10.10 -12.42 -11.57
N LYS A 135 -9.21 -12.33 -12.56
CA LYS A 135 -9.36 -12.98 -13.87
C LYS A 135 -9.49 -14.50 -13.76
N SER A 136 -8.73 -15.12 -12.86
CA SER A 136 -8.77 -16.58 -12.67
C SER A 136 -10.10 -17.08 -12.13
N VAL A 137 -10.88 -16.22 -11.46
CA VAL A 137 -12.17 -16.59 -10.89
C VAL A 137 -13.36 -16.06 -11.69
N THR A 138 -13.22 -14.89 -12.32
CA THR A 138 -14.24 -14.29 -13.18
C THR A 138 -13.60 -13.58 -14.36
N ASN A 139 -14.15 -13.74 -15.57
CA ASN A 139 -13.64 -13.02 -16.75
C ASN A 139 -13.99 -11.52 -16.76
N GLY A 140 -14.83 -11.03 -15.82
CA GLY A 140 -15.34 -9.66 -15.81
C GLY A 140 -14.60 -8.69 -14.88
N TYR A 141 -14.01 -9.18 -13.79
CA TYR A 141 -13.39 -8.29 -12.80
C TYR A 141 -11.98 -7.86 -13.22
N LYS A 142 -11.81 -6.55 -13.40
CA LYS A 142 -10.52 -5.88 -13.53
C LYS A 142 -10.59 -4.56 -12.77
N ILE A 143 -9.68 -4.35 -11.82
CA ILE A 143 -9.46 -3.07 -11.17
C ILE A 143 -9.09 -2.06 -12.26
N ASN A 144 -9.99 -1.11 -12.49
CA ASN A 144 -9.87 -0.10 -13.55
C ASN A 144 -9.64 1.31 -12.98
N CYS A 145 -9.76 1.49 -11.67
CA CYS A 145 -9.42 2.74 -11.01
C CYS A 145 -8.99 2.56 -9.56
N ILE A 146 -8.18 3.51 -9.12
CA ILE A 146 -7.89 3.81 -7.72
C ILE A 146 -8.63 5.10 -7.40
N TYR A 147 -9.30 5.17 -6.25
CA TYR A 147 -9.93 6.41 -5.82
C TYR A 147 -9.72 6.67 -4.34
N GLY A 148 -9.70 7.93 -3.92
CA GLY A 148 -9.56 8.32 -2.52
C GLY A 148 -10.73 9.19 -2.07
N ILE A 149 -11.41 8.78 -0.99
CA ILE A 149 -12.40 9.61 -0.29
C ILE A 149 -11.64 10.61 0.58
N SER A 150 -11.07 11.62 -0.06
CA SER A 150 -10.31 12.66 0.63
C SER A 150 -10.60 14.06 0.11
N ALA A 151 -11.80 14.25 -0.41
CA ALA A 151 -12.18 15.49 -1.06
C ALA A 151 -13.34 16.24 -0.40
N ASP A 152 -13.54 16.01 0.90
CA ASP A 152 -13.95 17.14 1.74
C ASP A 152 -12.79 18.14 1.82
N LEU A 153 -12.72 18.98 0.80
CA LEU A 153 -11.81 20.12 0.68
C LEU A 153 -12.44 21.37 1.31
N SER A 154 -13.54 21.24 2.06
CA SER A 154 -14.23 22.38 2.67
C SER A 154 -13.69 22.73 4.06
N ASP A 155 -13.07 21.78 4.77
CA ASP A 155 -12.76 21.95 6.20
C ASP A 155 -11.37 21.44 6.64
N ASP A 156 -10.25 21.93 6.04
CA ASP A 156 -8.92 21.63 6.60
C ASP A 156 -7.74 22.52 6.15
N THR A 157 -6.79 22.75 7.08
CA THR A 157 -5.54 23.54 6.88
C THR A 157 -4.51 22.88 5.95
N THR A 158 -4.76 21.63 5.53
CA THR A 158 -3.81 20.81 4.73
C THR A 158 -4.33 20.46 3.33
N ARG A 159 -5.49 21.00 2.94
CA ARG A 159 -6.18 20.76 1.66
C ARG A 159 -5.26 20.86 0.43
N LEU A 160 -4.51 21.95 0.32
CA LEU A 160 -3.68 22.23 -0.85
C LEU A 160 -2.56 21.18 -1.01
N ASP A 161 -1.93 20.79 0.10
CA ASP A 161 -0.87 19.78 0.10
C ASP A 161 -1.42 18.40 -0.30
N ARG A 162 -2.66 18.08 0.11
CA ARG A 162 -3.34 16.83 -0.23
C ARG A 162 -3.73 16.78 -1.72
N ALA A 163 -4.31 17.85 -2.24
CA ALA A 163 -4.64 17.96 -3.66
C ALA A 163 -3.36 17.89 -4.52
N LYS A 164 -2.31 18.62 -4.15
CA LYS A 164 -0.99 18.54 -4.82
C LYS A 164 -0.44 17.12 -4.81
N PHE A 165 -0.59 16.39 -3.70
CA PHE A 165 -0.18 14.99 -3.64
C PHE A 165 -0.94 14.14 -4.65
N TYR A 166 -2.28 14.18 -4.65
CA TYR A 166 -3.07 13.37 -5.60
C TYR A 166 -2.80 13.75 -7.06
N TYR A 167 -2.82 15.04 -7.41
CA TYR A 167 -2.51 15.49 -8.77
C TYR A 167 -1.11 15.08 -9.24
N LYS A 168 -0.11 15.20 -8.37
CA LYS A 168 1.26 14.77 -8.70
C LYS A 168 1.35 13.27 -9.02
N ASN A 169 0.48 12.46 -8.43
CA ASN A 169 0.44 11.01 -8.68
C ASN A 169 -0.56 10.61 -9.78
N GLY A 170 -1.06 11.56 -10.56
CA GLY A 170 -1.91 11.30 -11.73
C GLY A 170 -3.39 11.10 -11.41
N PHE A 171 -3.86 11.57 -10.25
CA PHE A 171 -5.28 11.56 -9.92
C PHE A 171 -5.97 12.84 -10.40
N GLU A 172 -7.25 12.72 -10.76
CA GLU A 172 -8.15 13.80 -11.13
C GLU A 172 -9.25 13.95 -10.08
N LEU A 173 -9.73 15.18 -9.85
CA LEU A 173 -10.81 15.45 -8.91
C LEU A 173 -12.16 15.42 -9.64
N ILE A 174 -13.02 14.45 -9.31
CA ILE A 174 -14.35 14.29 -9.90
C ILE A 174 -15.36 14.12 -8.75
N ASN A 175 -16.44 14.91 -8.72
CA ASN A 175 -17.50 14.81 -7.72
C ASN A 175 -16.99 14.69 -6.27
N ASN A 176 -16.03 15.53 -5.88
CA ASN A 176 -15.38 15.51 -4.56
C ASN A 176 -14.72 14.17 -4.20
N HIS A 177 -14.13 13.49 -5.18
CA HIS A 177 -13.29 12.31 -5.00
C HIS A 177 -12.09 12.39 -5.95
N PHE A 178 -10.93 11.93 -5.50
CA PHE A 178 -9.76 11.81 -6.38
C PHE A 178 -9.79 10.45 -7.05
N TYR A 179 -9.73 10.40 -8.38
CA TYR A 179 -9.72 9.19 -9.19
C TYR A 179 -8.45 9.10 -10.03
N LYS A 180 -7.90 7.90 -10.16
CA LYS A 180 -6.88 7.56 -11.14
C LYS A 180 -7.34 6.31 -11.88
N TYR A 181 -7.59 6.45 -13.17
CA TYR A 181 -7.96 5.34 -14.05
C TYR A 181 -6.70 4.61 -14.53
N LEU A 182 -6.80 3.28 -14.68
CA LEU A 182 -5.69 2.34 -14.93
C LEU A 182 -5.78 1.64 -16.28
#